data_AF-A0A3D1ZFB0-F1
#
_entry.id   AF-A0A3D1ZFB0-F1
#
_cell.length_a   1.000
_cell.length_b   1.000
_cell.length_c   1.000
_cell.angle_alpha   90.00
_cell.angle_beta   90.00
_cell.angle_gamma   90.00
#
_symmetry.space_group_name_H-M   'P 1'
#
loop_
_entity.id
_entity.type
_entity.pdbx_description
1 polymer ?
#
loop_
_entity_poly.entity_id
_entity_poly.type
_entity_poly.pdbx_seq_one_letter_code
_entity_poly.pdbx_strand_id
1 'polypeptide(L)' 'VSICRSVRKSAFADEAGVEALPEYRQRGFAISVVGTWASIVHGAGRIRLYSTAWSNTASQGLAAKLGLIMFRTNLHISER' A
#
# COMPACT_ATOMS: atom_id res chain seq x y z
N VAL A 1 10.55 -13.23 0.93
CA VAL A 1 10.64 -12.01 1.75
C VAL A 1 9.75 -10.94 1.16
N SER A 2 9.32 -9.97 1.98
CA SER A 2 8.61 -8.76 1.55
C SER A 2 9.24 -7.53 2.19
N ILE A 3 9.16 -6.39 1.52
CA ILE A 3 9.61 -5.10 2.02
C ILE A 3 8.49 -4.07 1.86
N CYS A 4 8.34 -3.19 2.84
CA CYS A 4 7.49 -2.01 2.73
C CYS A 4 8.30 -0.75 3.09
N ARG A 5 8.08 0.33 2.34
CA ARG A 5 8.73 1.63 2.54
C ARG A 5 7.78 2.74 2.15
N SER A 6 8.07 3.95 2.63
CA SER A 6 7.42 5.16 2.10
C SER A 6 8.00 5.47 0.72
N VAL A 7 7.20 5.32 -0.34
CA VAL A 7 7.60 5.63 -1.73
C VAL A 7 7.38 7.10 -2.08
N ARG A 8 6.46 7.76 -1.37
CA ARG A 8 6.22 9.21 -1.44
C ARG A 8 6.00 9.73 -0.02
N LYS A 9 6.46 10.96 0.23
CA LYS A 9 6.34 11.64 1.52
C LYS A 9 5.98 13.11 1.29
N SER A 10 5.10 13.65 2.11
CA SER A 10 4.80 15.08 2.18
C SER A 10 5.07 15.64 3.57
N ALA A 11 4.60 16.84 3.92
CA ALA A 11 4.60 17.29 5.31
C ALA A 11 3.64 16.46 6.20
N PHE A 12 2.57 15.91 5.61
CA PHE A 12 1.43 15.35 6.36
C PHE A 12 1.23 13.84 6.18
N ALA A 13 1.77 13.24 5.12
CA ALA A 13 1.44 11.88 4.72
C ALA A 13 2.64 11.10 4.17
N ASP A 14 2.56 9.78 4.30
CA ASP A 14 3.43 8.82 3.64
C ASP A 14 2.59 7.85 2.81
N GLU A 15 3.06 7.54 1.61
CA GLU A 15 2.47 6.52 0.76
C GLU A 15 3.31 5.25 0.79
N ALA A 16 2.66 4.12 1.05
CA ALA A 16 3.31 2.81 1.06
C ALA A 16 3.62 2.33 -0.36
N GLY A 17 4.85 1.84 -0.55
CA GLY A 17 5.17 0.86 -1.58
C GLY A 17 5.53 -0.46 -0.92
N VAL A 18 5.05 -1.55 -1.50
CA VAL A 18 5.29 -2.90 -1.02
C VAL A 18 5.70 -3.80 -2.17
N GLU A 19 6.76 -4.57 -1.96
CA GLU A 19 7.27 -5.55 -2.92
C GLU A 19 7.45 -6.88 -2.20
N ALA A 20 7.12 -7.97 -2.89
CA ALA A 20 7.26 -9.33 -2.37
C ALA A 20 7.88 -10.22 -3.45
N LEU A 21 8.96 -10.91 -3.08
CA LEU A 21 9.57 -11.91 -3.94
C LEU A 21 8.55 -13.01 -4.27
N PRO A 22 8.40 -13.41 -5.55
CA PRO A 22 7.37 -14.35 -6.00
C PRO A 22 7.27 -15.62 -5.16
N GLU A 23 8.41 -16.21 -4.78
CA GLU A 23 8.52 -17.50 -4.08
C GLU A 23 7.96 -17.44 -2.64
N TYR A 24 7.77 -16.22 -2.11
CA TYR A 24 7.33 -15.96 -0.75
C TYR A 24 5.96 -15.28 -0.68
N ARG A 25 5.25 -15.11 -1.80
CA ARG A 25 3.90 -14.54 -1.82
C ARG A 25 2.88 -15.49 -1.20
N GLN A 26 1.71 -14.97 -0.87
CA GLN A 26 0.59 -15.69 -0.24
C GLN A 26 0.89 -16.30 1.14
N ARG A 27 1.96 -15.84 1.81
CA ARG A 27 2.35 -16.28 3.17
C ARG A 27 2.11 -15.21 4.24
N GLY A 28 1.37 -14.15 3.92
CA GLY A 28 1.06 -13.06 4.86
C GLY A 28 2.17 -12.02 5.07
N PHE A 29 3.37 -12.18 4.50
CA PHE A 29 4.47 -11.22 4.70
C PHE A 29 4.12 -9.79 4.28
N ALA A 30 3.45 -9.60 3.14
CA ALA A 30 3.03 -8.28 2.68
C ALA A 30 2.07 -7.59 3.66
N ILE A 31 1.15 -8.34 4.29
CA ILE A 31 0.24 -7.83 5.32
C ILE A 31 1.05 -7.36 6.53
N SER A 32 1.99 -8.20 6.98
CA SER A 32 2.85 -7.90 8.13
C SER A 32 3.67 -6.62 7.90
N VAL A 33 4.42 -6.52 6.79
CA VAL A 33 5.30 -5.35 6.57
C VAL A 33 4.53 -4.06 6.34
N VAL A 34 3.37 -4.11 5.67
CA VAL A 34 2.52 -2.91 5.47
C VAL A 34 1.84 -2.50 6.78
N GLY A 35 1.36 -3.44 7.59
CA GLY A 35 0.80 -3.15 8.91
C GLY A 35 1.82 -2.53 9.86
N THR A 36 3.05 -3.04 9.87
CA THR A 36 4.16 -2.47 10.66
C THR A 36 4.51 -1.07 10.18
N TRP A 37 4.67 -0.86 8.87
CA TRP A 37 4.88 0.48 8.30
C TRP A 37 3.76 1.45 8.69
N ALA A 38 2.50 1.01 8.59
CA ALA A 38 1.35 1.83 8.94
C ALA A 38 1.42 2.23 10.43
N SER A 39 1.78 1.32 11.31
CA SER A 39 1.93 1.62 12.75
C SER A 39 3.01 2.66 13.01
N ILE A 40 4.15 2.56 12.33
CA ILE A 40 5.26 3.53 12.44
C ILE A 40 4.82 4.92 11.94
N VAL A 41 4.20 5.01 10.76
CA VAL A 41 3.74 6.28 10.19
C VAL A 41 2.65 6.91 11.06
N HIS A 42 1.75 6.10 11.62
CA HIS A 42 0.74 6.59 12.55
C HIS A 42 1.36 7.16 13.83
N GLY A 43 2.33 6.46 14.42
CA GLY A 43 3.06 6.92 15.60
C GLY A 43 3.81 8.22 15.37
N ALA A 44 4.22 8.51 14.13
CA ALA A 44 4.80 9.78 13.73
C ALA A 44 3.76 10.90 13.48
N GLY A 45 2.46 10.66 13.74
CA GLY A 45 1.38 11.63 13.53
C GLY A 45 1.02 11.87 12.07
N ARG A 46 1.38 10.96 11.15
CA ARG A 46 1.24 11.15 9.70
C ARG A 46 0.13 10.29 9.12
N ILE A 47 -0.48 10.78 8.04
CA ILE A 47 -1.50 10.06 7.28
C ILE A 47 -0.84 8.92 6.51
N ARG A 48 -1.46 7.73 6.56
CA ARG A 48 -1.00 6.53 5.87
C ARG A 48 -1.80 6.37 4.59
N LEU A 49 -1.13 6.39 3.46
CA LEU A 49 -1.75 6.21 2.15
C LEU A 49 -1.28 4.91 1.52
N TYR A 50 -2.21 4.19 0.89
CA TYR A 50 -1.94 3.02 0.07
C TYR A 50 -2.70 3.19 -1.24
N SER A 51 -2.00 3.09 -2.37
CA SER A 51 -2.59 3.22 -3.69
C SER A 51 -2.31 1.96 -4.52
N THR A 52 -3.21 1.66 -5.44
CA THR A 52 -3.07 0.53 -6.36
C THR A 52 -3.86 0.78 -7.63
N ALA A 53 -3.39 0.24 -8.75
CA ALA A 53 -4.13 0.23 -10.00
C ALA A 53 -5.31 -0.74 -9.93
N TRP A 54 -6.32 -0.51 -10.77
CA TRP A 54 -7.47 -1.41 -10.94
C TRP A 54 -7.07 -2.80 -11.45
N SER A 55 -6.04 -2.88 -12.30
CA SER A 55 -5.51 -4.14 -12.83
C SER A 55 -4.64 -4.92 -11.82
N ASN A 56 -4.22 -4.30 -10.72
CA ASN A 56 -3.36 -4.94 -9.72
C ASN A 56 -4.19 -5.61 -8.62
N THR A 57 -4.79 -6.76 -8.95
CA THR A 57 -5.64 -7.56 -8.05
C THR A 57 -4.92 -8.02 -6.78
N ALA A 58 -3.61 -8.25 -6.85
CA ALA A 58 -2.80 -8.64 -5.69
C ALA A 58 -2.76 -7.52 -4.64
N SER A 59 -2.51 -6.28 -5.06
CA SER A 59 -2.52 -5.12 -4.17
C SER A 59 -3.93 -4.75 -3.69
N GLN A 60 -4.96 -4.94 -4.53
CA GLN A 60 -6.37 -4.78 -4.10
C GLN A 60 -6.73 -5.78 -2.98
N GLY A 61 -6.36 -7.05 -3.16
CA GLY A 61 -6.56 -8.08 -2.14
C GLY A 61 -5.77 -7.80 -0.85
N LEU A 62 -4.58 -7.22 -0.95
CA LEU A 62 -3.81 -6.77 0.21
C LEU A 62 -4.53 -5.65 0.97
N ALA A 63 -5.03 -4.63 0.25
CA ALA A 63 -5.80 -3.54 0.85
C ALA A 63 -7.05 -4.04 1.57
N ALA A 64 -7.78 -4.99 0.97
CA ALA A 64 -8.95 -5.62 1.59
C ALA A 64 -8.58 -6.40 2.87
N LYS A 65 -7.52 -7.20 2.84
CA LYS A 65 -7.06 -7.97 4.03
C LYS A 65 -6.56 -7.08 5.17
N LEU A 66 -6.07 -5.88 4.85
CA LEU A 66 -5.66 -4.87 5.82
C LEU A 66 -6.82 -4.02 6.35
N GLY A 67 -8.06 -4.22 5.83
CA GLY A 67 -9.22 -3.44 6.23
C GLY A 67 -9.16 -1.96 5.81
N LEU A 68 -8.45 -1.65 4.72
CA LEU A 68 -8.33 -0.28 4.23
C LEU A 68 -9.64 0.21 3.62
N ILE A 69 -9.94 1.49 3.82
CA ILE A 69 -11.11 2.15 3.24
C ILE A 69 -10.67 2.93 1.99
N MET A 70 -11.35 2.70 0.86
CA MET A 70 -11.11 3.46 -0.36
C MET A 70 -11.61 4.90 -0.19
N PHE A 71 -10.70 5.87 -0.27
CA PHE A 71 -11.04 7.29 -0.11
C PHE A 71 -10.88 8.12 -1.40
N ARG A 72 -10.18 7.58 -2.41
CA ARG A 72 -9.91 8.26 -3.69
C ARG A 72 -9.64 7.25 -4.79
N THR A 73 -10.02 7.62 -6.03
CA THR A 73 -9.63 6.94 -7.26
C THR A 73 -9.12 7.96 -8.28
N ASN A 74 -8.29 7.51 -9.23
CA ASN A 74 -7.83 8.33 -10.35
C ASN A 74 -8.31 7.72 -11.67
N LEU A 75 -8.88 8.54 -12.55
CA LEU A 75 -9.33 8.16 -13.89
C LEU A 75 -8.46 8.87 -14.92
N HIS A 76 -7.73 8.11 -15.72
CA HIS A 76 -6.97 8.64 -16.84
C HIS A 76 -7.72 8.29 -18.14
N ILE A 77 -8.11 9.30 -18.92
CA ILE A 77 -8.71 9.14 -20.24
C ILE A 77 -7.66 9.59 -21.26
N SER A 78 -7.27 8.71 -22.17
CA SER A 78 -6.38 9.03 -23.29
C SER A 78 -7.20 9.15 -24.57
N GLU A 79 -7.01 10.22 -25.33
CA GLU A 79 -7.56 10.35 -26.69
C GLU A 79 -6.80 9.40 -27.65
N ARG A 80 -7.49 8.93 -28.69
CA ARG A 80 -6.94 8.00 -29.71
C ARG A 80 -6.16 8.72 -30.78
#